data_AF-A0A7S2JEX9-F1
#
_entry.id   AF-A0A7S2JEX9-F1
#
_cell.length_a   1.000
_cell.length_b   1.000
_cell.length_c   1.000
_cell.angle_alpha   90.00
_cell.angle_beta   90.00
_cell.angle_gamma   90.00
#
_symmetry.space_group_name_H-M   'P 1'
#
loop_
_entity.id
_entity.type
_entity.pdbx_description
1 polymer ?
#
loop_
_entity_poly.entity_id
_entity_poly.type
_entity_poly.pdbx_seq_one_letter_code
_entity_poly.pdbx_strand_id
1 'polypeptide(L)'
;VFPILSALPGPDDGSLESFPGTLSMLRHHDTLDALVCAYLASVTWESASGIMVTALLSSVHRSFLQFGVRIMTVWLASLTLFWLSDGEYGEPWDTSSYVQLVGFAVLLVSAKLYFGGAAPVTSSPLPVEPLLKADKA
;
A
#
# COMPACT_ATOMS: atom_id res chain seq x y z
N VAL A 1 -5.85 -20.36 -9.70
CA VAL A 1 -5.21 -20.10 -11.01
C VAL A 1 -4.25 -21.23 -11.40
N PHE A 2 -3.34 -21.63 -10.52
CA PHE A 2 -2.39 -22.73 -10.72
C PHE A 2 -2.93 -24.05 -11.28
N PRO A 3 -4.05 -24.64 -10.80
CA PRO A 3 -4.53 -25.93 -11.34
C PRO A 3 -5.05 -25.84 -12.78
N ILE A 4 -5.40 -24.64 -13.25
CA ILE A 4 -5.88 -24.40 -14.61
C ILE A 4 -4.68 -24.20 -15.56
N LEU A 5 -3.65 -23.46 -15.10
CA LEU A 5 -2.43 -23.22 -15.87
C LEU A 5 -1.56 -24.47 -16.00
N SER A 6 -1.63 -25.38 -15.02
CA SER A 6 -0.94 -26.68 -15.09
C SER A 6 -1.58 -27.67 -16.08
N ALA A 7 -2.84 -27.44 -16.45
CA ALA A 7 -3.59 -28.29 -17.37
C ALA A 7 -3.49 -27.81 -18.83
N LEU A 8 -3.04 -26.58 -19.05
CA LEU A 8 -2.84 -26.02 -20.38
C LEU A 8 -1.45 -26.42 -20.90
N PRO A 9 -1.34 -26.98 -22.12
CA PRO A 9 -0.06 -27.35 -22.69
C PRO A 9 0.78 -26.11 -22.97
N GLY A 10 2.01 -26.10 -22.47
CA GLY A 10 2.98 -25.02 -22.61
C GLY A 10 4.34 -25.50 -23.12
N PRO A 11 5.22 -24.57 -23.53
CA PRO A 11 6.54 -24.89 -24.09
C PRO A 11 7.51 -25.54 -23.09
N ASP A 12 7.39 -25.18 -21.81
CA ASP A 12 8.28 -25.65 -20.74
C ASP A 12 7.59 -26.77 -19.93
N ASP A 13 8.21 -27.95 -19.82
CA ASP A 13 7.70 -29.10 -19.04
C ASP A 13 6.30 -29.62 -19.46
N GLY A 14 5.84 -29.27 -20.66
CA GLY A 14 4.53 -29.69 -21.21
C GLY A 14 3.32 -29.00 -20.56
N SER A 15 3.55 -27.99 -19.73
CA SER A 15 2.55 -27.25 -18.98
C SER A 15 2.85 -25.75 -19.05
N LEU A 16 1.84 -24.90 -19.04
CA LEU A 16 2.04 -23.45 -19.07
C LEU A 16 2.68 -22.91 -17.78
N GLU A 17 2.28 -23.46 -16.63
CA GLU A 17 2.90 -23.12 -15.34
C GLU A 17 2.80 -24.31 -14.37
N SER A 18 3.93 -24.82 -13.89
CA SER A 18 3.97 -25.95 -12.95
C SER A 18 4.62 -25.53 -11.62
N PHE A 19 3.90 -25.74 -10.51
CA PHE A 19 4.44 -25.47 -9.17
C PHE A 19 5.77 -26.20 -8.89
N PRO A 20 5.94 -27.48 -9.28
CA PRO A 20 7.22 -28.17 -9.13
C PRO A 20 8.35 -27.54 -9.95
N GLY A 21 8.05 -27.06 -11.17
CA GLY A 21 9.01 -26.36 -12.03
C GLY A 21 9.46 -25.04 -11.43
N THR A 22 8.53 -24.24 -10.92
CA THR A 22 8.85 -22.98 -10.21
C THR A 22 9.72 -23.23 -8.97
N LEU A 23 9.41 -24.28 -8.20
CA LEU A 23 10.22 -24.63 -7.02
C LEU A 23 11.64 -25.09 -7.42
N SER A 24 11.77 -25.79 -8.55
CA SER A 24 13.07 -26.15 -9.12
C SER A 24 13.85 -24.91 -9.54
N MET A 25 13.22 -23.97 -10.25
CA MET A 25 13.86 -22.70 -10.65
C MET A 25 14.34 -21.89 -9.44
N LEU A 26 13.54 -21.84 -8.37
CA LEU A 26 13.89 -21.11 -7.15
C LEU A 26 15.13 -21.71 -6.45
N ARG A 27 15.27 -23.05 -6.43
CA ARG A 27 16.40 -23.72 -5.78
C ARG A 27 17.72 -23.60 -6.53
N HIS A 28 17.69 -23.34 -7.83
CA HIS A 28 18.89 -23.33 -8.68
C HIS A 28 19.45 -21.92 -8.94
N HIS A 29 18.70 -20.86 -8.62
CA HIS A 29 19.12 -19.48 -8.87
C HIS A 29 19.19 -18.67 -7.56
N ASP A 30 20.40 -18.50 -7.05
CA ASP A 30 20.67 -17.78 -5.79
C ASP A 30 20.14 -16.33 -5.78
N THR A 31 20.17 -15.65 -6.93
CA THR A 31 19.63 -14.28 -7.07
C THR A 31 18.11 -14.25 -6.90
N LEU A 32 17.40 -15.23 -7.46
CA LEU A 32 15.94 -15.32 -7.33
C LEU A 32 15.55 -15.68 -5.90
N ASP A 33 16.30 -16.58 -5.25
CA ASP A 33 16.04 -16.95 -3.86
C ASP A 33 16.19 -15.75 -2.90
N ALA A 34 17.26 -14.95 -3.08
CA ALA A 34 17.45 -13.73 -2.30
C ALA A 34 16.33 -12.69 -2.53
N LEU A 35 15.90 -12.51 -3.78
CA LEU A 35 14.78 -11.61 -4.14
C LEU A 35 13.46 -12.08 -3.52
N VAL A 36 13.17 -13.38 -3.56
CA VAL A 36 11.95 -13.96 -2.95
C VAL A 36 11.99 -13.81 -1.43
N CYS A 37 13.11 -14.09 -0.79
CA CYS A 37 13.26 -13.89 0.65
C CYS A 37 13.07 -12.42 1.05
N ALA A 38 13.68 -11.49 0.30
CA ALA A 38 13.51 -10.05 0.53
C ALA A 38 12.05 -9.60 0.34
N TYR A 39 11.36 -10.15 -0.67
CA TYR A 39 9.94 -9.88 -0.89
C TYR A 39 9.07 -10.40 0.26
N LEU A 40 9.28 -11.63 0.73
CA LEU A 40 8.55 -12.19 1.87
C LEU A 40 8.80 -11.39 3.16
N ALA A 41 10.06 -10.98 3.40
CA ALA A 41 10.41 -10.09 4.51
C ALA A 41 9.69 -8.74 4.40
N SER A 42 9.60 -8.17 3.20
CA SER A 42 8.91 -6.91 2.96
C SER A 42 7.40 -7.01 3.25
N VAL A 43 6.74 -8.05 2.74
CA VAL A 43 5.28 -8.25 2.94
C VAL A 43 4.94 -8.53 4.41
N THR A 44 5.79 -9.28 5.11
CA THR A 44 5.62 -9.52 6.55
C THR A 44 5.83 -8.24 7.35
N TRP A 45 6.83 -7.43 7.00
CA TRP A 45 7.05 -6.12 7.61
C TRP A 45 5.88 -5.16 7.38
N GLU A 46 5.35 -5.09 6.16
CA GLU A 46 4.15 -4.30 5.84
C GLU A 46 2.93 -4.75 6.65
N SER A 47 2.77 -6.06 6.84
CA SER A 47 1.68 -6.64 7.63
C SER A 47 1.80 -6.28 9.12
N ALA A 48 3.01 -6.39 9.69
CA ALA A 48 3.29 -6.05 11.08
C ALA A 48 3.16 -4.55 11.36
N SER A 49 3.80 -3.71 10.54
CA SER A 49 3.73 -2.25 10.64
C SER A 49 2.29 -1.74 10.49
N GLY A 50 1.50 -2.33 9.60
CA GLY A 50 0.09 -1.98 9.46
C GLY A 50 -0.74 -2.27 10.73
N ILE A 51 -0.44 -3.34 11.47
CA ILE A 51 -1.12 -3.62 12.76
C ILE A 51 -0.69 -2.57 13.80
N MET A 52 0.60 -2.25 13.87
CA MET A 52 1.13 -1.23 14.79
C MET A 52 0.52 0.17 14.52
N VAL A 53 0.41 0.59 13.26
CA VAL A 53 -0.21 1.88 12.89
C VAL A 53 -1.68 1.94 13.31
N THR A 54 -2.41 0.82 13.20
CA THR A 54 -3.81 0.77 13.64
C THR A 54 -3.94 0.88 15.15
N ALA A 55 -3.00 0.27 15.89
CA ALA A 55 -2.97 0.29 17.34
C ALA A 55 -2.56 1.67 17.91
N LEU A 56 -1.64 2.38 17.24
CA LEU A 56 -1.08 3.64 17.74
C LEU A 56 -1.85 4.88 17.27
N LEU A 57 -2.42 4.87 16.06
CA LEU A 57 -3.08 6.03 15.45
C LEU A 57 -4.58 5.77 15.24
N SER A 58 -4.94 5.10 14.15
CA SER A 58 -6.30 4.63 13.83
C SER A 58 -6.32 3.94 12.47
N SER A 59 -7.41 3.21 12.19
CA SER A 59 -7.66 2.57 10.90
C SER A 59 -7.60 3.53 9.70
N VAL A 60 -7.95 4.81 9.91
CA VAL A 60 -7.89 5.83 8.85
C VAL A 60 -6.45 6.14 8.44
N HIS A 61 -5.53 6.23 9.41
CA HIS A 61 -4.11 6.47 9.12
C HIS A 61 -3.48 5.26 8.41
N ARG A 62 -3.83 4.04 8.84
CA ARG A 62 -3.42 2.81 8.14
C ARG A 62 -3.84 2.85 6.67
N SER A 63 -5.10 3.18 6.41
CA SER A 63 -5.66 3.22 5.05
C SER A 63 -4.95 4.27 4.20
N PHE A 64 -4.68 5.45 4.75
CA PHE A 64 -3.94 6.49 4.05
C PHE A 64 -2.51 6.07 3.68
N LEU A 65 -1.77 5.45 4.60
CA LEU A 65 -0.41 4.96 4.32
C LEU A 65 -0.42 3.84 3.28
N GLN A 66 -1.37 2.91 3.36
CA GLN A 66 -1.46 1.75 2.49
C GLN A 66 -1.87 2.10 1.06
N PHE A 67 -2.78 3.06 0.85
CA PHE A 67 -3.20 3.46 -0.49
C PHE A 67 -2.39 4.64 -1.03
N GLY A 68 -2.18 5.70 -0.24
CA GLY A 68 -1.52 6.91 -0.71
C GLY A 68 -0.01 6.76 -0.81
N VAL A 69 0.64 6.52 0.33
CA VAL A 69 2.11 6.54 0.41
C VAL A 69 2.72 5.38 -0.37
N ARG A 70 2.18 4.16 -0.25
CA ARG A 70 2.70 2.99 -0.97
C ARG A 70 2.66 3.16 -2.50
N ILE A 71 1.56 3.68 -3.04
CA ILE A 71 1.44 3.86 -4.49
C ILE A 71 2.39 4.98 -4.96
N MET A 72 2.54 6.04 -4.16
CA MET A 72 3.49 7.12 -4.43
C MET A 72 4.95 6.63 -4.39
N THR A 73 5.33 5.80 -3.42
CA THR A 73 6.70 5.28 -3.33
C THR A 73 7.03 4.33 -4.47
N VAL A 74 6.08 3.48 -4.88
CA VAL A 74 6.25 2.61 -6.06
C VAL A 74 6.37 3.44 -7.34
N TRP A 75 5.58 4.49 -7.48
CA TRP A 75 5.68 5.40 -8.62
C TRP A 75 7.03 6.12 -8.68
N LEU A 76 7.51 6.65 -7.55
CA LEU A 76 8.84 7.25 -7.45
C LEU A 76 9.93 6.23 -7.78
N ALA A 77 9.83 5.00 -7.26
CA ALA A 77 10.77 3.93 -7.56
C ALA A 77 10.80 3.60 -9.07
N SER A 78 9.63 3.50 -9.70
CA SER A 78 9.51 3.30 -11.16
C SER A 78 10.22 4.40 -11.94
N LEU A 79 10.01 5.67 -11.55
CA LEU A 79 10.66 6.80 -12.20
C LEU A 79 12.18 6.76 -11.99
N THR A 80 12.65 6.44 -10.77
CA THR A 80 14.09 6.33 -10.49
C THR A 80 14.75 5.19 -11.27
N LEU A 81 14.06 4.07 -11.42
CA LEU A 81 14.56 2.93 -12.20
C LEU A 81 14.70 3.29 -13.68
N PHE A 82 13.78 4.10 -14.23
CA PHE A 82 13.87 4.54 -15.63
C PHE A 82 15.17 5.31 -15.90
N TRP A 83 15.55 6.21 -15.00
CA TRP A 83 16.80 6.97 -15.12
C TRP A 83 18.06 6.14 -14.81
N LEU A 84 17.94 5.12 -13.96
CA LEU A 84 19.09 4.29 -13.57
C LEU A 84 19.39 3.15 -14.56
N SER A 85 18.40 2.76 -15.36
CA SER A 85 18.48 1.64 -16.31
C SER A 85 18.52 2.09 -17.77
N ASP A 86 18.76 3.38 -18.03
CA ASP A 86 18.74 3.98 -19.37
C ASP A 86 17.45 3.64 -20.16
N GLY A 87 16.32 3.51 -19.45
CA GLY A 87 15.01 3.21 -20.01
C GLY A 87 14.66 1.73 -20.16
N GLU A 88 15.45 0.80 -19.63
CA GLU A 88 15.12 -0.64 -19.66
C GLU A 88 14.00 -1.01 -18.68
N TYR A 89 13.96 -0.37 -17.50
CA TYR A 89 12.98 -0.65 -16.44
C TYR A 89 12.34 0.64 -15.93
N GLY A 90 11.03 0.63 -15.70
CA GLY A 90 10.30 1.76 -15.13
C GLY A 90 9.51 2.59 -16.16
N GLU A 91 8.83 3.63 -15.68
CA GLU A 91 7.99 4.51 -16.49
C GLU A 91 8.73 5.82 -16.83
N PRO A 92 8.75 6.25 -18.11
CA PRO A 92 9.29 7.56 -18.48
C PRO A 92 8.43 8.69 -17.93
N TRP A 93 9.03 9.86 -17.75
CA TRP A 93 8.27 11.07 -17.44
C TRP A 93 7.49 11.55 -18.67
N ASP A 94 6.16 11.45 -18.62
CA ASP A 94 5.26 11.86 -19.70
C ASP A 94 4.15 12.81 -19.18
N THR A 95 3.34 13.32 -20.09
CA THR A 95 2.11 14.10 -19.84
C THR A 95 1.21 13.43 -18.79
N SER A 96 1.13 12.09 -18.79
CA SER A 96 0.37 11.32 -17.81
C SER A 96 0.96 11.38 -16.39
N SER A 97 2.28 11.54 -16.25
CA SER A 97 2.97 11.67 -14.97
C SER A 97 2.58 12.95 -14.23
N TYR A 98 2.20 14.02 -14.94
CA TYR A 98 1.65 15.23 -14.31
C TYR A 98 0.31 14.98 -13.64
N VAL A 99 -0.56 14.15 -14.24
CA VAL A 99 -1.86 13.79 -13.64
C VAL A 99 -1.64 12.97 -12.36
N GLN A 100 -0.71 12.03 -12.39
CA GLN A 100 -0.34 11.24 -11.21
C GLN A 100 0.23 12.13 -10.10
N LEU A 101 1.12 13.07 -10.44
CA LEU A 101 1.68 14.04 -9.49
C LEU A 101 0.60 14.90 -8.84
N VAL A 102 -0.36 15.41 -9.62
CA VAL A 102 -1.51 16.15 -9.09
C VAL A 102 -2.34 15.26 -8.15
N GLY A 103 -2.56 14.00 -8.50
CA GLY A 103 -3.22 13.02 -7.63
C GLY A 103 -2.51 12.85 -6.29
N PHE A 104 -1.19 12.72 -6.28
CA PHE A 104 -0.40 12.64 -5.04
C PHE A 104 -0.43 13.94 -4.24
N ALA A 105 -0.38 15.10 -4.89
CA ALA A 105 -0.50 16.39 -4.21
C ALA A 105 -1.86 16.54 -3.51
N VAL A 106 -2.95 16.17 -4.18
CA VAL A 106 -4.31 16.16 -3.59
C VAL A 106 -4.37 15.20 -2.40
N LEU A 107 -3.78 14.01 -2.50
CA LEU A 107 -3.70 13.05 -1.40
C LEU A 107 -2.96 13.64 -0.19
N LEU A 108 -1.80 14.28 -0.37
CA LEU A 108 -1.05 14.89 0.73
C LEU A 108 -1.80 16.08 1.38
N VAL A 109 -2.46 16.91 0.57
CA VAL A 109 -3.28 18.02 1.06
C VAL A 109 -4.48 17.50 1.85
N SER A 110 -5.16 16.46 1.35
CA SER A 110 -6.30 15.84 2.06
C SER A 110 -5.88 15.26 3.41
N ALA A 111 -4.70 14.62 3.48
CA ALA A 111 -4.16 14.12 4.74
C ALA A 111 -3.85 15.26 5.71
N LYS A 112 -3.21 16.32 5.24
CA LYS A 112 -2.93 17.49 6.08
C LYS A 112 -4.21 18.14 6.61
N LEU A 113 -5.26 18.26 5.78
CA LEU A 113 -6.54 18.83 6.21
C LEU A 113 -7.24 17.93 7.23
N TYR A 114 -7.27 16.61 6.99
CA TYR A 114 -7.95 15.65 7.86
C TYR A 114 -7.21 15.47 9.21
N PHE A 115 -5.88 15.41 9.20
CA PHE A 115 -5.08 15.22 10.41
C PHE A 115 -4.71 16.53 11.13
N GLY A 116 -4.62 17.65 10.40
CA GLY A 116 -4.27 18.97 10.95
C GLY A 116 -5.47 19.80 11.39
N GLY A 117 -6.69 19.38 11.05
CA GLY A 117 -7.94 20.09 11.34
C GLY A 117 -8.54 19.76 12.71
N ALA A 118 -7.84 20.10 13.79
CA ALA A 118 -8.47 20.32 15.09
C ALA A 118 -8.68 21.82 15.31
N ALA A 119 -9.48 22.47 14.46
CA ALA A 119 -10.25 23.59 14.97
C ALA A 119 -11.43 22.96 15.71
N PRO A 120 -11.54 23.09 17.04
CA PRO A 120 -12.67 22.54 17.75
C PRO A 120 -13.92 23.16 17.14
N VAL A 121 -14.74 22.34 16.48
CA VAL A 121 -16.15 22.66 16.33
C VAL A 121 -16.60 22.86 17.76
N THR A 122 -16.82 24.13 18.14
CA THR A 122 -17.42 24.53 19.40
C THR A 122 -18.70 23.73 19.54
N SER A 123 -18.63 22.61 20.26
CA SER A 123 -19.80 22.02 20.86
C SER A 123 -20.26 23.07 21.86
N SER A 124 -21.29 23.83 21.50
CA SER A 124 -22.06 24.52 22.52
C SER A 124 -22.40 23.48 23.59
N PRO A 125 -22.06 23.68 24.87
CA PRO A 125 -22.50 22.76 25.90
C PRO A 125 -24.02 22.74 25.84
N LEU A 126 -24.60 21.59 25.51
CA LEU A 126 -26.03 21.39 25.66
C LEU A 126 -26.35 21.66 27.14
N PRO A 127 -27.35 22.49 27.47
CA PRO A 127 -27.69 22.79 28.84
C PRO A 127 -28.22 21.53 29.52
N VAL A 128 -27.35 20.82 30.26
CA VAL A 128 -27.69 19.61 31.02
C VAL A 128 -28.35 19.94 32.37
N GLU A 129 -28.65 21.21 32.65
CA GLU A 129 -29.09 21.65 33.97
C GLU A 129 -30.56 21.43 34.39
N PRO A 130 -31.56 21.12 33.54
CA PRO A 130 -32.90 20.89 34.07
C PRO A 130 -33.15 19.44 34.55
N LEU A 131 -32.38 18.45 34.11
CA LEU A 131 -32.68 17.03 34.43
C LEU A 131 -32.28 16.62 35.85
N LEU A 132 -31.30 17.28 36.48
CA LEU A 132 -30.88 16.96 37.85
C LEU A 132 -31.84 17.55 38.92
N LYS A 133 -32.73 18.47 38.54
CA LYS A 133 -33.71 19.07 39.48
C LYS A 133 -35.03 18.30 39.55
N ALA A 134 -35.32 17.43 38.58
CA ALA A 134 -36.55 16.62 38.57
C ALA A 134 -36.47 15.36 39.45
N ASP A 135 -35.26 14.92 39.83
CA ASP A 135 -35.03 13.74 40.69
C ASP A 135 -34.94 14.09 42.19
N LYS A 136 -35.09 15.38 42.54
CA LYS A 136 -35.01 15.87 43.93
C LYS A 136 -36.26 16.59 44.42
N ALA A 137 -37.41 16.37 43.77
CA ALA A 137 -38.71 16.91 44.19
C ALA A 137 -39.67 15.76 44.53
#